data_AF-A0A662X4T1-F1
#
_entry.id   AF-A0A662X4T1-F1
#
_cell.length_a   1.000
_cell.length_b   1.000
_cell.length_c   1.000
_cell.angle_alpha   90.00
_cell.angle_beta   90.00
_cell.angle_gamma   90.00
#
_symmetry.space_group_name_H-M   'P 1'
#
loop_
_entity.id
_entity.type
_entity.pdbx_description
1 polymer ?
#
loop_
_entity_poly.entity_id
_entity_poly.type
_entity_poly.pdbx_seq_one_letter_code
_entity_poly.pdbx_strand_id
1 'polypeptide(L)'
;MTEAKSAQLNRWDATWGEAATRDRIGDHTAARYRHFRRYIDEHDEAVDASLFAELVSIEELRRELQLYEDAGAFLRLALTGDLVEKLQHLNGVLDSAFAGGRVDLPEGLRSWQRQLEQERDQRTEVYDALLQHEERREEALPVEWEDQLELLTMLKAGFETYSKAFQLKEHPLTNEEEQLVSAAYDLLASRSGIVLPSLPVWFLASTDASKLTRLGLNNSRPKSGTNKEVMETASQWWELHHPHIVRFMGACHVGQSPYFVHERTRSLALNLGVNGKTRADVWKRLLEAASGIDYLHRRGFVHKHLMPADFLCAEFEAKTLLSGKGLVSCRSDRSASAPASTDIRDACDTSGGIPECPVVEDKRPSVASDIYSLGQCVFAYLGFAATSDGLGSAGSVVRCQDLPSHCPEYLDASEWDLIQKMCATDLNHRVNMTYVLEKMHEIAYPVVGEEDGVRSTMENLDEQVLPGWSGYTIREFLDEFDEFSSEPGEPTRKAFTRLLQLHDMMKEAVPSPEPMVVNKYLSLLSRILDAMDKRSSFSASVQATGSKYIDQTAITFSAEIERVFRLLNVHEGLRVDSAPAFEKSYFDKVQRIERPRIKSSVAACDGSADSSETQTSDEDLRELEAVQQHLDSQAGEL
;
A
#
# COMPACT_ATOMS: atom_id res chain seq x y z
N MET A 1 -21.59 -15.62 43.93
CA MET A 1 -20.36 -16.42 43.77
C MET A 1 -20.17 -16.62 42.29
N THR A 2 -19.35 -15.76 41.68
CA THR A 2 -18.90 -15.87 40.30
C THR A 2 -17.91 -17.03 40.25
N GLU A 3 -18.28 -18.12 39.59
CA GLU A 3 -17.33 -19.16 39.21
C GLU A 3 -16.22 -18.51 38.38
N ALA A 4 -15.03 -18.40 38.97
CA ALA A 4 -13.84 -18.12 38.22
C ALA A 4 -13.67 -19.28 37.23
N LYS A 5 -13.78 -18.98 35.92
CA LYS A 5 -13.27 -19.87 34.86
C LYS A 5 -11.88 -20.30 35.29
N SER A 6 -11.69 -21.58 35.62
CA SER A 6 -10.37 -22.12 35.95
C SER A 6 -9.45 -21.79 34.78
N ALA A 7 -8.37 -21.06 35.02
CA ALA A 7 -7.33 -20.85 34.03
C ALA A 7 -6.89 -22.25 33.56
N GLN A 8 -7.21 -22.57 32.32
CA GLN A 8 -6.85 -23.85 31.71
C GLN A 8 -5.32 -23.88 31.70
N LEU A 9 -4.71 -24.84 32.41
CA LEU A 9 -3.25 -24.99 32.42
C LEU A 9 -2.74 -25.02 30.99
N ASN A 10 -1.63 -24.31 30.71
CA ASN A 10 -1.04 -24.29 29.39
C ASN A 10 -0.05 -25.46 29.28
N ARG A 11 -0.02 -26.16 28.14
CA ARG A 11 0.90 -27.30 27.92
C ARG A 11 2.38 -26.93 28.02
N TRP A 12 2.68 -25.64 27.87
CA TRP A 12 4.02 -25.07 28.01
C TRP A 12 4.41 -24.84 29.47
N ASP A 13 3.47 -24.90 30.42
CA ASP A 13 3.75 -24.66 31.84
C ASP A 13 4.48 -25.84 32.48
N ALA A 14 5.41 -25.55 33.40
CA ALA A 14 6.20 -26.57 34.09
C ALA A 14 5.36 -27.57 34.90
N THR A 15 4.15 -27.16 35.31
CA THR A 15 3.16 -27.94 36.07
C THR A 15 2.24 -28.78 35.20
N TRP A 16 2.30 -28.65 33.87
CA TRP A 16 1.56 -29.53 32.96
C TRP A 16 2.05 -30.98 33.17
N GLY A 17 1.11 -31.93 33.19
CA GLY A 17 1.44 -33.36 33.30
C GLY A 17 1.99 -33.94 31.99
N GLU A 18 1.97 -35.26 31.87
CA GLU A 18 2.23 -35.99 30.62
C GLU A 18 0.96 -36.15 29.76
N ALA A 19 -0.11 -35.43 30.09
CA ALA A 19 -1.36 -35.49 29.36
C ALA A 19 -1.20 -34.89 27.96
N ALA A 20 -1.59 -35.65 26.95
CA ALA A 20 -1.71 -35.15 25.58
C ALA A 20 -2.81 -34.11 25.48
N THR A 21 -2.61 -33.13 24.60
CA THR A 21 -3.62 -32.12 24.30
C THR A 21 -4.78 -32.73 23.52
N ARG A 22 -5.93 -32.04 23.54
CA ARG A 22 -7.10 -32.44 22.74
C ARG A 22 -6.81 -32.46 21.24
N ASP A 23 -5.86 -31.65 20.80
CA ASP A 23 -5.52 -31.40 19.40
C ASP A 23 -4.33 -32.25 18.92
N ARG A 24 -3.63 -32.94 19.83
CA ARG A 24 -2.66 -34.02 19.55
C ARG A 24 -1.44 -33.64 18.70
N ILE A 25 -1.06 -32.37 18.66
CA ILE A 25 0.11 -31.90 17.89
C ILE A 25 0.97 -30.93 18.68
N GLY A 26 2.29 -31.12 18.70
CA GLY A 26 3.24 -30.29 19.43
C GLY A 26 3.44 -30.67 20.90
N ASP A 27 2.85 -31.78 21.37
CA ASP A 27 2.93 -32.20 22.78
C ASP A 27 4.35 -32.67 23.13
N HIS A 28 4.99 -33.38 22.20
CA HIS A 28 6.40 -33.78 22.30
C HIS A 28 7.34 -32.56 22.33
N THR A 29 7.04 -31.55 21.52
CA THR A 29 7.80 -30.29 21.50
C THR A 29 7.65 -29.54 22.83
N ALA A 30 6.44 -29.50 23.39
CA ALA A 30 6.19 -28.93 24.72
C ALA A 30 6.91 -29.70 25.84
N ALA A 31 7.02 -31.03 25.74
CA ALA A 31 7.82 -31.83 26.67
C ALA A 31 9.32 -31.48 26.60
N ARG A 32 9.88 -31.34 25.39
CA ARG A 32 11.27 -30.89 25.17
C ARG A 32 11.52 -29.50 25.72
N TYR A 33 10.62 -28.56 25.45
CA TYR A 33 10.68 -27.20 26.00
C TYR A 33 10.69 -27.20 27.54
N ARG A 34 9.76 -27.93 28.17
CA ARG A 34 9.69 -28.02 29.63
C ARG A 34 10.94 -28.64 30.24
N HIS A 35 11.51 -29.66 29.59
CA HIS A 35 12.78 -30.25 30.01
C HIS A 35 13.91 -29.23 29.97
N PHE A 36 14.05 -28.51 28.86
CA PHE A 36 15.01 -27.41 28.74
C PHE A 36 14.80 -26.34 29.82
N ARG A 37 13.56 -25.92 30.04
CA ARG A 37 13.26 -24.87 31.02
C ARG A 37 13.59 -25.28 32.46
N ARG A 38 13.23 -26.51 32.85
CA ARG A 38 13.58 -27.06 34.16
C ARG A 38 15.09 -27.09 34.37
N TYR A 39 15.85 -27.49 33.34
CA TYR A 39 17.31 -27.49 33.43
C TYR A 39 17.85 -26.08 33.74
N ILE A 40 17.37 -25.06 33.01
CA ILE A 40 17.76 -23.67 33.24
C ILE A 40 17.42 -23.21 34.66
N ASP A 41 16.19 -23.48 35.12
CA ASP A 41 15.73 -23.06 36.46
C ASP A 41 16.52 -23.77 37.58
N GLU A 42 16.97 -25.01 37.37
CA GLU A 42 17.77 -25.80 38.33
C GLU A 42 19.27 -25.41 38.32
N HIS A 43 19.77 -24.84 37.21
CA HIS A 43 21.19 -24.57 36.98
C HIS A 43 21.46 -23.09 36.69
N ASP A 44 20.72 -22.16 37.30
CA ASP A 44 20.77 -20.71 37.05
C ASP A 44 22.20 -20.13 37.10
N GLU A 45 23.03 -20.58 38.07
CA GLU A 45 24.43 -20.15 38.20
C GLU A 45 25.37 -20.65 37.07
N ALA A 46 24.97 -21.67 36.32
CA ALA A 46 25.73 -22.27 35.24
C ALA A 46 25.27 -21.81 33.83
N VAL A 47 24.27 -20.93 33.75
CA VAL A 47 23.76 -20.40 32.47
C VAL A 47 24.75 -19.37 31.91
N ASP A 48 25.48 -19.78 30.88
CA ASP A 48 26.36 -18.87 30.14
C ASP A 48 25.57 -17.93 29.20
N ALA A 49 26.25 -16.92 28.65
CA ALA A 49 25.63 -15.94 27.75
C ALA A 49 25.06 -16.57 26.46
N SER A 50 25.60 -17.69 25.99
CA SER A 50 25.12 -18.39 24.80
C SER A 50 23.82 -19.15 25.09
N LEU A 51 23.77 -19.87 26.21
CA LEU A 51 22.58 -20.60 26.65
C LEU A 51 21.44 -19.63 27.01
N PHE A 52 21.77 -18.46 27.56
CA PHE A 52 20.80 -17.38 27.77
C PHE A 52 20.24 -16.83 26.45
N ALA A 53 21.08 -16.64 25.43
CA ALA A 53 20.61 -16.20 24.10
C ALA A 53 19.70 -17.24 23.42
N GLU A 54 19.99 -18.53 23.58
CA GLU A 54 19.13 -19.63 23.13
C GLU A 54 17.79 -19.62 23.88
N LEU A 55 17.81 -19.43 25.21
CA LEU A 55 16.59 -19.31 26.02
C LEU A 55 15.69 -18.17 25.54
N VAL A 56 16.26 -16.99 25.27
CA VAL A 56 15.50 -15.84 24.73
C VAL A 56 14.86 -16.21 23.40
N SER A 57 15.62 -16.85 22.50
CA SER A 57 15.12 -17.26 21.19
C SER A 57 13.99 -18.31 21.28
N ILE A 58 14.13 -19.28 22.19
CA ILE A 58 13.14 -20.34 22.45
C ILE A 58 11.85 -19.73 23.02
N GLU A 59 11.95 -18.80 23.97
CA GLU A 59 10.80 -18.12 24.55
C GLU A 59 10.06 -17.24 23.54
N GLU A 60 10.79 -16.58 22.65
CA GLU A 60 10.19 -15.84 21.53
C GLU A 60 9.40 -16.76 20.60
N LEU A 61 10.01 -17.87 20.14
CA LEU A 61 9.33 -18.85 19.29
C LEU A 61 8.13 -19.51 19.97
N ARG A 62 8.21 -19.78 21.28
CA ARG A 62 7.07 -20.28 22.07
C ARG A 62 5.92 -19.28 22.08
N ARG A 63 6.20 -17.98 22.21
CA ARG A 63 5.15 -16.94 22.19
C ARG A 63 4.42 -16.86 20.85
N GLU A 64 5.11 -17.16 19.74
CA GLU A 64 4.49 -17.23 18.39
C GLU A 64 3.46 -18.37 18.25
N LEU A 65 3.48 -19.36 19.16
CA LEU A 65 2.49 -20.43 19.21
C LEU A 65 1.22 -20.02 19.96
N GLN A 66 1.21 -18.90 20.69
CA GLN A 66 0.07 -18.51 21.52
C GLN A 66 -1.21 -18.26 20.69
N LEU A 67 -1.08 -17.68 19.49
CA LEU A 67 -2.21 -17.51 18.57
C LEU A 67 -2.90 -18.83 18.21
N TYR A 68 -2.12 -19.89 18.11
CA TYR A 68 -2.64 -21.24 17.89
C TYR A 68 -3.31 -21.82 19.14
N GLU A 69 -2.69 -21.63 20.31
CA GLU A 69 -3.25 -22.12 21.58
C GLU A 69 -4.60 -21.46 21.91
N ASP A 70 -4.78 -20.18 21.56
CA ASP A 70 -6.03 -19.44 21.81
C ASP A 70 -7.12 -19.73 20.75
N ALA A 71 -6.74 -20.31 19.61
CA ALA A 71 -7.65 -20.57 18.49
C ALA A 71 -8.65 -21.71 18.78
N GLY A 72 -9.87 -21.57 18.23
CA GLY A 72 -10.86 -22.64 18.18
C GLY A 72 -10.47 -23.76 17.20
N ALA A 73 -11.17 -24.90 17.24
CA ALA A 73 -10.81 -26.10 16.49
C ALA A 73 -10.62 -25.85 14.98
N PHE A 74 -11.57 -25.20 14.32
CA PHE A 74 -11.47 -24.93 12.89
C PHE A 74 -10.36 -23.94 12.52
N LEU A 75 -10.12 -22.93 13.37
CA LEU A 75 -9.02 -22.00 13.14
C LEU A 75 -7.66 -22.68 13.35
N ARG A 76 -7.54 -23.60 14.32
CA ARG A 76 -6.37 -24.47 14.47
C ARG A 76 -6.15 -25.36 13.25
N LEU A 77 -7.21 -25.87 12.63
CA LEU A 77 -7.11 -26.62 11.39
C LEU A 77 -6.56 -25.74 10.26
N ALA A 78 -7.06 -24.51 10.12
CA ALA A 78 -6.55 -23.52 9.15
C ALA A 78 -5.07 -23.16 9.35
N LEU A 79 -4.63 -23.11 10.61
CA LEU A 79 -3.25 -22.77 11.00
C LEU A 79 -2.27 -23.96 10.99
N THR A 80 -2.68 -25.14 10.52
CA THR A 80 -1.87 -26.37 10.61
C THR A 80 -0.49 -26.21 9.98
N GLY A 81 -0.40 -25.65 8.77
CA GLY A 81 0.89 -25.46 8.09
C GLY A 81 1.82 -24.51 8.85
N ASP A 82 1.30 -23.37 9.32
CA ASP A 82 2.06 -22.40 10.13
C ASP A 82 2.53 -22.98 11.45
N LEU A 83 1.66 -23.76 12.13
CA LEU A 83 2.03 -24.46 13.35
C LEU A 83 3.20 -25.43 13.10
N VAL A 84 3.11 -26.27 12.06
CA VAL A 84 4.15 -27.26 11.77
C VAL A 84 5.48 -26.57 11.47
N GLU A 85 5.48 -25.50 10.68
CA GLU A 85 6.70 -24.68 10.41
C GLU A 85 7.30 -24.15 11.71
N LYS A 86 6.47 -23.57 12.60
CA LYS A 86 6.91 -23.02 13.89
C LYS A 86 7.44 -24.10 14.84
N LEU A 87 6.78 -25.26 14.93
CA LEU A 87 7.22 -26.38 15.77
C LEU A 87 8.58 -26.92 15.28
N GLN A 88 8.80 -27.00 13.97
CA GLN A 88 10.09 -27.43 13.43
C GLN A 88 11.20 -26.44 13.75
N HIS A 89 10.95 -25.15 13.56
CA HIS A 89 11.91 -24.10 13.92
C HIS A 89 12.26 -24.14 15.42
N LEU A 90 11.25 -24.23 16.30
CA LEU A 90 11.45 -24.34 17.75
C LEU A 90 12.30 -25.57 18.11
N ASN A 91 12.01 -26.73 17.51
CA ASN A 91 12.81 -27.93 17.77
C ASN A 91 14.24 -27.82 17.24
N GLY A 92 14.48 -27.14 16.12
CA GLY A 92 15.82 -26.89 15.60
C GLY A 92 16.66 -26.01 16.54
N VAL A 93 16.05 -24.98 17.13
CA VAL A 93 16.72 -24.16 18.16
C VAL A 93 16.97 -24.97 19.44
N LEU A 94 16.00 -25.79 19.87
CA LEU A 94 16.17 -26.70 21.00
C LEU A 94 17.30 -27.72 20.76
N ASP A 95 17.40 -28.32 19.57
CA ASP A 95 18.48 -29.23 19.22
C ASP A 95 19.84 -28.54 19.30
N SER A 96 19.92 -27.28 18.88
CA SER A 96 21.15 -26.48 19.01
C SER A 96 21.55 -26.28 20.48
N ALA A 97 20.57 -26.05 21.36
CA ALA A 97 20.81 -25.94 22.80
C ALA A 97 21.27 -27.27 23.42
N PHE A 98 20.69 -28.39 23.00
CA PHE A 98 21.06 -29.73 23.48
C PHE A 98 22.39 -30.24 22.91
N ALA A 99 22.78 -29.82 21.69
CA ALA A 99 23.96 -30.33 20.98
C ALA A 99 25.29 -30.01 21.69
N GLY A 100 25.33 -28.96 22.51
CA GLY A 100 26.54 -28.59 23.26
C GLY A 100 26.92 -29.55 24.40
N GLY A 101 26.12 -30.58 24.67
CA GLY A 101 26.30 -31.46 25.85
C GLY A 101 26.09 -30.73 27.19
N ARG A 102 25.59 -29.49 27.13
CA ARG A 102 25.33 -28.61 28.26
C ARG A 102 24.04 -28.97 28.98
N VAL A 103 23.08 -29.57 28.27
CA VAL A 103 21.80 -29.99 28.80
C VAL A 103 21.57 -31.44 28.39
N ASP A 104 21.52 -32.35 29.36
CA ASP A 104 21.30 -33.77 29.09
C ASP A 104 19.86 -34.01 28.65
N LEU A 105 19.67 -34.44 27.39
CA LEU A 105 18.37 -34.78 26.84
C LEU A 105 18.09 -36.29 26.97
N PRO A 106 17.00 -36.71 27.64
CA PRO A 106 16.56 -38.11 27.68
C PRO A 106 16.38 -38.71 26.28
N GLU A 107 16.71 -39.98 26.10
CA GLU A 107 16.62 -40.66 24.79
C GLU A 107 15.21 -40.56 24.17
N GLY A 108 14.16 -40.68 24.99
CA GLY A 108 12.77 -40.57 24.55
C GLY A 108 12.42 -39.22 23.92
N LEU A 109 13.16 -38.14 24.24
CA LEU A 109 12.93 -36.79 23.71
C LEU A 109 13.74 -36.46 22.45
N ARG A 110 14.68 -37.33 22.05
CA ARG A 110 15.59 -37.07 20.93
C ARG A 110 14.92 -37.18 19.55
N SER A 111 14.01 -38.14 19.36
CA SER A 111 13.40 -38.43 18.06
C SER A 111 12.18 -37.55 17.75
N TRP A 112 12.33 -36.23 17.85
CA TRP A 112 11.20 -35.30 17.75
C TRP A 112 10.57 -35.26 16.36
N GLN A 113 11.32 -35.47 15.28
CA GLN A 113 10.78 -35.46 13.91
C GLN A 113 9.76 -36.58 13.73
N ARG A 114 10.12 -37.80 14.13
CA ARG A 114 9.22 -38.97 14.08
C ARG A 114 7.98 -38.78 14.97
N GLN A 115 8.16 -38.17 16.14
CA GLN A 115 7.04 -37.89 17.04
C GLN A 115 6.10 -36.84 16.44
N LEU A 116 6.63 -35.80 15.79
CA LEU A 116 5.81 -34.81 15.11
C LEU A 116 5.01 -35.42 13.95
N GLU A 117 5.61 -36.32 13.16
CA GLU A 117 4.89 -37.06 12.11
C GLU A 117 3.76 -37.91 12.71
N GLN A 118 4.04 -38.66 13.78
CA GLN A 118 3.05 -39.48 14.46
C GLN A 118 1.90 -38.64 15.07
N GLU A 119 2.23 -37.48 15.63
CA GLU A 119 1.25 -36.51 16.14
C GLU A 119 0.36 -35.95 15.02
N ARG A 120 0.91 -35.65 13.85
CA ARG A 120 0.13 -35.21 12.67
C ARG A 120 -0.83 -36.28 12.18
N ASP A 121 -0.39 -37.55 12.15
CA ASP A 121 -1.24 -38.68 11.78
C ASP A 121 -2.41 -38.84 12.77
N GLN A 122 -2.12 -38.83 14.08
CA GLN A 122 -3.15 -38.91 15.13
C GLN A 122 -4.12 -37.74 15.09
N ARG A 123 -3.62 -36.53 14.81
CA ARG A 123 -4.46 -35.32 14.70
C ARG A 123 -5.47 -35.43 13.56
N THR A 124 -5.08 -36.05 12.45
CA THR A 124 -5.98 -36.27 11.31
C THR A 124 -7.23 -37.06 11.72
N GLU A 125 -7.07 -38.13 12.50
CA GLU A 125 -8.18 -38.93 13.02
C GLU A 125 -9.12 -38.12 13.95
N VAL A 126 -8.54 -37.23 14.77
CA VAL A 126 -9.31 -36.36 15.68
C VAL A 126 -10.20 -35.39 14.90
N TYR A 127 -9.67 -34.76 13.85
CA TYR A 127 -10.43 -33.82 13.04
C TYR A 127 -11.43 -34.51 12.11
N ASP A 128 -11.11 -35.70 11.58
CA ASP A 128 -12.07 -36.50 10.81
C ASP A 128 -13.30 -36.85 11.67
N ALA A 129 -13.07 -37.31 12.90
CA ALA A 129 -14.15 -37.58 13.85
C ALA A 129 -14.96 -36.31 14.22
N LEU A 130 -14.30 -35.16 14.34
CA LEU A 130 -14.96 -33.87 14.60
C LEU A 130 -15.88 -33.46 13.44
N LEU A 131 -15.42 -33.60 12.19
CA LEU A 131 -16.19 -33.22 11.00
C LEU A 131 -17.41 -34.13 10.77
N GLN A 132 -17.32 -35.41 11.16
CA GLN A 132 -18.40 -36.39 11.05
C GLN A 132 -19.48 -36.21 12.13
N HIS A 133 -19.14 -35.72 13.33
CA HIS A 133 -20.08 -35.61 14.45
C HIS A 133 -20.82 -34.27 14.48
N GLU A 134 -22.07 -34.26 14.01
CA GLU A 134 -22.88 -33.05 13.80
C GLU A 134 -22.95 -32.11 15.01
N GLU A 135 -23.32 -32.58 16.21
CA GLU A 135 -23.47 -31.71 17.38
C GLU A 135 -22.16 -30.98 17.77
N ARG A 136 -21.05 -31.72 17.86
CA ARG A 136 -19.72 -31.15 18.18
C ARG A 136 -19.21 -30.20 17.09
N ARG A 137 -19.52 -30.51 15.83
CA ARG A 137 -19.20 -29.66 14.69
C ARG A 137 -19.95 -28.33 14.77
N GLU A 138 -21.25 -28.39 15.08
CA GLU A 138 -22.10 -27.19 15.22
C GLU A 138 -21.65 -26.30 16.39
N GLU A 139 -21.25 -26.89 17.52
CA GLU A 139 -20.70 -26.16 18.68
C GLU A 139 -19.36 -25.48 18.39
N ALA A 140 -18.53 -26.07 17.53
CA ALA A 140 -17.18 -25.58 17.23
C ALA A 140 -17.14 -24.52 16.13
N LEU A 141 -18.22 -24.34 15.38
CA LEU A 141 -18.28 -23.38 14.27
C LEU A 141 -18.71 -21.98 14.76
N PRO A 142 -18.11 -20.90 14.23
CA PRO A 142 -18.54 -19.56 14.54
C PRO A 142 -19.97 -19.30 14.04
N VAL A 143 -20.75 -18.58 14.85
CA VAL A 143 -22.14 -18.20 14.53
C VAL A 143 -22.17 -16.89 13.75
N GLU A 144 -21.34 -15.93 14.13
CA GLU A 144 -21.32 -14.60 13.52
C GLU A 144 -20.71 -14.63 12.12
N TRP A 145 -21.31 -13.87 11.21
CA TRP A 145 -20.88 -13.80 9.81
C TRP A 145 -19.41 -13.36 9.66
N GLU A 146 -18.96 -12.41 10.48
CA GLU A 146 -17.60 -11.87 10.42
C GLU A 146 -16.55 -12.93 10.80
N ASP A 147 -16.84 -13.71 11.84
CA ASP A 147 -15.98 -14.82 12.29
C ASP A 147 -16.00 -15.98 11.27
N GLN A 148 -17.14 -16.24 10.62
CA GLN A 148 -17.25 -17.21 9.52
C GLN A 148 -16.42 -16.78 8.31
N LEU A 149 -16.47 -15.50 7.95
CA LEU A 149 -15.67 -14.94 6.85
C LEU A 149 -14.17 -15.00 7.16
N GLU A 150 -13.77 -14.66 8.39
CA GLU A 150 -12.39 -14.81 8.85
C GLU A 150 -11.93 -16.26 8.71
N LEU A 151 -12.69 -17.20 9.26
CA LEU A 151 -12.32 -18.60 9.24
C LEU A 151 -12.23 -19.17 7.82
N LEU A 152 -13.17 -18.85 6.93
CA LEU A 152 -13.08 -19.23 5.52
C LEU A 152 -11.84 -18.67 4.83
N THR A 153 -11.52 -17.40 5.11
CA THR A 153 -10.35 -16.74 4.53
C THR A 153 -9.07 -17.39 5.03
N MET A 154 -9.00 -17.73 6.33
CA MET A 154 -7.86 -18.40 6.93
C MET A 154 -7.69 -19.84 6.43
N LEU A 155 -8.78 -20.61 6.28
CA LEU A 155 -8.74 -21.96 5.69
C LEU A 155 -8.20 -21.91 4.25
N LYS A 156 -8.72 -20.99 3.44
CA LYS A 156 -8.27 -20.80 2.06
C LYS A 156 -6.80 -20.38 2.00
N ALA A 157 -6.38 -19.44 2.83
CA ALA A 157 -5.01 -18.96 2.85
C ALA A 157 -4.03 -20.03 3.32
N GLY A 158 -4.40 -20.79 4.36
CA GLY A 158 -3.60 -21.93 4.85
C GLY A 158 -3.42 -22.98 3.76
N PHE A 159 -4.48 -23.29 3.02
CA PHE A 159 -4.43 -24.22 1.89
C PHE A 159 -3.54 -23.68 0.75
N GLU A 160 -3.79 -22.47 0.25
CA GLU A 160 -3.01 -21.87 -0.85
C GLU A 160 -1.52 -21.71 -0.50
N THR A 161 -1.20 -21.42 0.77
CA THR A 161 0.19 -21.20 1.22
C THR A 161 0.96 -22.51 1.44
N TYR A 162 0.32 -23.52 2.04
CA TYR A 162 1.00 -24.74 2.50
C TYR A 162 0.65 -25.99 1.69
N SER A 163 -0.19 -25.89 0.66
CA SER A 163 -0.44 -27.03 -0.21
C SER A 163 0.81 -27.42 -0.99
N LYS A 164 1.00 -28.74 -1.13
CA LYS A 164 2.08 -29.35 -1.92
C LYS A 164 2.07 -28.87 -3.37
N ALA A 165 0.89 -28.55 -3.91
CA ALA A 165 0.73 -28.14 -5.29
C ALA A 165 1.47 -26.83 -5.62
N PHE A 166 1.56 -25.90 -4.67
CA PHE A 166 2.18 -24.59 -4.89
C PHE A 166 3.70 -24.57 -4.61
N GLN A 167 4.24 -25.59 -3.91
CA GLN A 167 5.68 -25.73 -3.60
C GLN A 167 6.30 -24.49 -2.92
N LEU A 168 5.50 -23.72 -2.16
CA LEU A 168 5.94 -22.47 -1.53
C LEU A 168 6.70 -22.70 -0.22
N LYS A 169 6.57 -23.88 0.38
CA LYS A 169 7.01 -24.18 1.74
C LYS A 169 7.83 -25.46 1.78
N GLU A 170 8.88 -25.47 2.61
CA GLU A 170 9.75 -26.63 2.84
C GLU A 170 8.98 -27.79 3.50
N HIS A 171 7.99 -27.45 4.33
CA HIS A 171 7.17 -28.40 5.09
C HIS A 171 5.68 -28.22 4.77
N PRO A 172 5.20 -28.73 3.63
CA PRO A 172 3.80 -28.61 3.24
C PRO A 172 2.87 -29.50 4.08
N LEU A 173 1.57 -29.26 3.93
CA LEU A 173 0.51 -30.11 4.48
C LEU A 173 0.62 -31.54 3.91
N THR A 174 0.23 -32.56 4.69
CA THR A 174 0.03 -33.92 4.18
C THR A 174 -1.21 -33.98 3.28
N ASN A 175 -1.39 -35.08 2.53
CA ASN A 175 -2.55 -35.19 1.65
C ASN A 175 -3.85 -35.26 2.48
N GLU A 176 -3.77 -35.91 3.63
CA GLU A 176 -4.86 -36.08 4.58
C GLU A 176 -5.20 -34.75 5.26
N GLU A 177 -4.19 -33.95 5.64
CA GLU A 177 -4.41 -32.60 6.17
C GLU A 177 -5.02 -31.66 5.12
N GLU A 178 -4.56 -31.72 3.87
CA GLU A 178 -5.16 -30.97 2.76
C GLU A 178 -6.65 -31.31 2.56
N GLN A 179 -6.99 -32.60 2.62
CA GLN A 179 -8.39 -33.06 2.54
C GLN A 179 -9.22 -32.53 3.69
N LEU A 180 -8.71 -32.56 4.93
CA LEU A 180 -9.42 -32.03 6.09
C LEU A 180 -9.66 -30.52 5.99
N VAL A 181 -8.63 -29.76 5.58
CA VAL A 181 -8.75 -28.31 5.38
C VAL A 181 -9.78 -28.00 4.28
N SER A 182 -9.74 -28.74 3.16
CA SER A 182 -10.71 -28.60 2.07
C SER A 182 -12.13 -28.95 2.52
N ALA A 183 -12.33 -30.07 3.22
CA ALA A 183 -13.64 -30.49 3.72
C ALA A 183 -14.22 -29.46 4.72
N ALA A 184 -13.39 -28.91 5.59
CA ALA A 184 -13.78 -27.85 6.51
C ALA A 184 -14.17 -26.56 5.76
N TYR A 185 -13.43 -26.20 4.70
CA TYR A 185 -13.75 -25.06 3.84
C TYR A 185 -15.09 -25.23 3.15
N ASP A 186 -15.32 -26.37 2.48
CA ASP A 186 -16.55 -26.65 1.73
C ASP A 186 -17.78 -26.69 2.66
N LEU A 187 -17.62 -27.28 3.85
CA LEU A 187 -18.64 -27.29 4.89
C LEU A 187 -19.03 -25.86 5.30
N LEU A 188 -18.04 -25.02 5.60
CA LEU A 188 -18.31 -23.66 6.06
C LEU A 188 -18.84 -22.76 4.93
N ALA A 189 -18.36 -22.93 3.70
CA ALA A 189 -18.82 -22.20 2.53
C ALA A 189 -20.27 -22.54 2.20
N SER A 190 -20.64 -23.83 2.23
CA SER A 190 -22.01 -24.29 1.98
C SER A 190 -23.00 -23.84 3.05
N ARG A 191 -22.56 -23.79 4.31
CA ARG A 191 -23.37 -23.33 5.44
C ARG A 191 -23.58 -21.82 5.45
N SER A 192 -22.50 -21.05 5.32
CA SER A 192 -22.54 -19.59 5.35
C SER A 192 -23.12 -18.99 4.06
N GLY A 193 -22.99 -19.68 2.93
CA GLY A 193 -23.29 -19.12 1.62
C GLY A 193 -22.27 -18.07 1.16
N ILE A 194 -21.09 -18.02 1.79
CA ILE A 194 -19.96 -17.16 1.41
C ILE A 194 -19.18 -17.84 0.29
N VAL A 195 -18.98 -17.13 -0.82
CA VAL A 195 -18.06 -17.54 -1.88
C VAL A 195 -16.87 -16.59 -1.90
N LEU A 196 -15.68 -17.11 -1.57
CA LEU A 196 -14.45 -16.31 -1.61
C LEU A 196 -13.78 -16.39 -2.99
N PRO A 197 -13.46 -15.25 -3.63
CA PRO A 197 -12.56 -15.22 -4.78
C PRO A 197 -11.14 -15.69 -4.40
N SER A 198 -10.27 -15.87 -5.39
CA SER A 198 -8.83 -16.12 -5.17
C SER A 198 -8.22 -15.01 -4.32
N LEU A 199 -7.54 -15.36 -3.22
CA LEU A 199 -7.05 -14.34 -2.30
C LEU A 199 -6.12 -13.35 -3.01
N PRO A 200 -6.17 -12.04 -2.64
CA PRO A 200 -5.27 -11.06 -3.22
C PRO A 200 -3.81 -11.43 -2.97
N VAL A 201 -2.91 -11.13 -3.92
CA VAL A 201 -1.47 -11.43 -3.81
C VAL A 201 -0.81 -10.78 -2.59
N TRP A 202 -1.37 -9.66 -2.12
CA TRP A 202 -0.91 -8.95 -0.92
C TRP A 202 -1.46 -9.54 0.40
N PHE A 203 -2.37 -10.52 0.34
CA PHE A 203 -2.97 -11.08 1.54
C PHE A 203 -1.93 -11.85 2.36
N LEU A 204 -1.85 -11.55 3.64
CA LEU A 204 -0.96 -12.24 4.58
C LEU A 204 -1.79 -12.81 5.73
N ALA A 205 -1.89 -14.13 5.77
CA ALA A 205 -2.50 -14.84 6.89
C ALA A 205 -1.56 -14.79 8.09
N SER A 206 -2.05 -14.28 9.22
CA SER A 206 -1.41 -14.27 10.55
C SER A 206 0.10 -13.95 10.59
N THR A 207 0.49 -12.79 11.12
CA THR A 207 1.91 -12.48 11.33
C THR A 207 2.22 -12.03 12.75
N ASP A 208 3.08 -12.80 13.41
CA ASP A 208 3.60 -12.48 14.74
C ASP A 208 4.51 -11.24 14.72
N ALA A 209 4.35 -10.38 15.72
CA ALA A 209 5.12 -9.14 15.84
C ALA A 209 6.63 -9.39 16.02
N SER A 210 7.02 -10.51 16.64
CA SER A 210 8.42 -10.95 16.79
C SER A 210 9.03 -11.29 15.42
N LYS A 211 8.33 -12.11 14.62
CA LYS A 211 8.74 -12.47 13.25
C LYS A 211 8.88 -11.24 12.37
N LEU A 212 7.93 -10.30 12.44
CA LEU A 212 8.02 -9.02 11.72
C LEU A 212 9.25 -8.21 12.15
N THR A 213 9.50 -8.11 13.45
CA THR A 213 10.64 -7.35 13.99
C THR A 213 11.97 -7.93 13.50
N ARG A 214 12.13 -9.26 13.48
CA ARG A 214 13.32 -9.94 12.93
C ARG A 214 13.55 -9.65 11.45
N LEU A 215 12.47 -9.48 10.69
CA LEU A 215 12.52 -9.16 9.26
C LEU A 215 12.67 -7.66 8.97
N GLY A 216 12.82 -6.81 10.00
CA GLY A 216 12.86 -5.36 9.81
C GLY A 216 11.54 -4.79 9.28
N LEU A 217 10.42 -5.43 9.62
CA LEU A 217 9.07 -5.03 9.27
C LEU A 217 8.32 -4.51 10.50
N ASN A 218 7.21 -3.83 10.24
CA ASN A 218 6.26 -3.41 11.26
C ASN A 218 4.83 -3.72 10.82
N ASN A 219 3.93 -3.86 11.79
CA ASN A 219 2.51 -3.86 11.50
C ASN A 219 1.87 -2.55 11.98
N SER A 220 0.76 -2.19 11.35
CA SER A 220 -0.03 -1.05 11.79
C SER A 220 -1.50 -1.30 11.59
N ARG A 221 -2.30 -0.90 12.57
CA ARG A 221 -3.75 -1.05 12.51
C ARG A 221 -4.37 0.02 11.59
N PRO A 222 -5.52 -0.28 10.96
CA PRO A 222 -6.35 0.77 10.38
C PRO A 222 -6.82 1.72 11.47
N LYS A 223 -6.87 3.03 11.18
CA LYS A 223 -7.33 4.06 12.15
C LYS A 223 -8.83 3.88 12.46
N SER A 224 -9.59 3.48 11.44
CA SER A 224 -10.98 3.04 11.47
C SER A 224 -11.28 2.42 10.09
N GLY A 225 -12.33 1.62 9.99
CA GLY A 225 -12.85 1.22 8.68
C GLY A 225 -13.42 -0.19 8.64
N THR A 226 -14.29 -0.41 7.66
CA THR A 226 -14.83 -1.74 7.37
C THR A 226 -13.77 -2.62 6.70
N ASN A 227 -13.95 -3.95 6.71
CA ASN A 227 -13.06 -4.89 6.01
C ASN A 227 -12.85 -4.50 4.53
N LYS A 228 -13.86 -3.88 3.92
CA LYS A 228 -13.81 -3.34 2.55
C LYS A 228 -12.80 -2.19 2.41
N GLU A 229 -12.80 -1.23 3.34
CA GLU A 229 -11.87 -0.08 3.30
C GLU A 229 -10.42 -0.51 3.50
N VAL A 230 -10.18 -1.50 4.38
CA VAL A 230 -8.85 -2.08 4.59
C VAL A 230 -8.34 -2.74 3.31
N MET A 231 -9.19 -3.53 2.65
CA MET A 231 -8.87 -4.20 1.40
C MET A 231 -8.63 -3.23 0.24
N GLU A 232 -9.46 -2.19 0.12
CA GLU A 232 -9.28 -1.13 -0.89
C GLU A 232 -7.94 -0.42 -0.67
N THR A 233 -7.63 -0.06 0.58
CA THR A 233 -6.34 0.55 0.93
C THR A 233 -5.17 -0.38 0.62
N ALA A 234 -5.25 -1.67 0.98
CA ALA A 234 -4.20 -2.65 0.72
C ALA A 234 -3.97 -2.85 -0.78
N SER A 235 -5.04 -2.91 -1.57
CA SER A 235 -4.95 -3.08 -3.02
C SER A 235 -4.33 -1.88 -3.70
N GLN A 236 -4.71 -0.67 -3.30
CA GLN A 236 -4.11 0.57 -3.81
C GLN A 236 -2.63 0.68 -3.41
N TRP A 237 -2.31 0.38 -2.15
CA TRP A 237 -0.94 0.50 -1.65
C TRP A 237 -0.01 -0.56 -2.26
N TRP A 238 -0.51 -1.76 -2.55
CA TRP A 238 0.26 -2.82 -3.24
C TRP A 238 0.80 -2.41 -4.60
N GLU A 239 0.10 -1.52 -5.31
CA GLU A 239 0.55 -1.05 -6.63
C GLU A 239 1.64 0.03 -6.56
N LEU A 240 1.87 0.62 -5.38
CA LEU A 240 2.78 1.76 -5.22
C LEU A 240 4.22 1.31 -4.97
N HIS A 241 5.10 1.67 -5.91
CA HIS A 241 6.52 1.36 -5.86
C HIS A 241 7.34 2.62 -6.11
N HIS A 242 7.85 3.24 -5.04
CA HIS A 242 8.64 4.45 -5.12
C HIS A 242 9.54 4.61 -3.88
N PRO A 243 10.77 5.17 -4.00
CA PRO A 243 11.70 5.32 -2.86
C PRO A 243 11.20 6.19 -1.69
N HIS A 244 10.17 7.01 -1.93
CA HIS A 244 9.57 7.90 -0.93
C HIS A 244 8.13 7.53 -0.57
N ILE A 245 7.69 6.31 -0.91
CA ILE A 245 6.46 5.72 -0.41
C ILE A 245 6.85 4.55 0.48
N VAL A 246 6.20 4.41 1.64
CA VAL A 246 6.45 3.27 2.52
C VAL A 246 6.19 1.96 1.77
N ARG A 247 7.18 1.08 1.76
CA ARG A 247 7.11 -0.23 1.10
C ARG A 247 6.12 -1.13 1.83
N PHE A 248 5.05 -1.48 1.12
CA PHE A 248 4.01 -2.37 1.59
C PHE A 248 4.40 -3.83 1.40
N MET A 249 4.14 -4.67 2.38
CA MET A 249 4.42 -6.11 2.32
C MET A 249 3.15 -6.95 2.21
N GLY A 250 2.03 -6.45 2.72
CA GLY A 250 0.75 -7.13 2.66
C GLY A 250 -0.17 -6.74 3.80
N ALA A 251 -1.34 -7.38 3.89
CA ALA A 251 -2.32 -7.09 4.95
C ALA A 251 -3.21 -8.28 5.27
N CYS A 252 -3.77 -8.26 6.47
CA CYS A 252 -4.94 -9.04 6.84
C CYS A 252 -6.12 -8.09 7.04
N HIS A 253 -7.19 -8.30 6.26
CA HIS A 253 -8.39 -7.47 6.29
C HIS A 253 -9.57 -8.13 7.01
N VAL A 254 -9.40 -9.38 7.44
CA VAL A 254 -10.42 -10.17 8.14
C VAL A 254 -10.10 -10.30 9.63
N GLY A 255 -11.13 -10.65 10.40
CA GLY A 255 -11.05 -10.88 11.83
C GLY A 255 -11.09 -9.64 12.69
N GLN A 256 -10.99 -9.86 14.01
CA GLN A 256 -11.20 -8.81 15.03
C GLN A 256 -10.11 -7.73 15.04
N SER A 257 -8.98 -7.95 14.38
CA SER A 257 -7.85 -7.03 14.38
C SER A 257 -7.17 -7.00 13.01
N PRO A 258 -7.76 -6.33 12.01
CA PRO A 258 -7.12 -6.12 10.72
C PRO A 258 -5.82 -5.33 10.88
N TYR A 259 -4.86 -5.59 10.00
CA TYR A 259 -3.55 -4.95 10.03
C TYR A 259 -2.90 -4.87 8.65
N PHE A 260 -2.04 -3.87 8.50
CA PHE A 260 -1.12 -3.72 7.37
C PHE A 260 0.28 -4.10 7.82
N VAL A 261 1.03 -4.80 6.97
CA VAL A 261 2.45 -5.11 7.14
C VAL A 261 3.24 -4.27 6.15
N HIS A 262 4.24 -3.57 6.64
CA HIS A 262 5.08 -2.70 5.84
C HIS A 262 6.50 -2.63 6.40
N GLU A 263 7.41 -2.00 5.68
CA GLU A 263 8.76 -1.75 6.19
C GLU A 263 8.74 -0.97 7.51
N ARG A 264 9.79 -1.13 8.30
CA ARG A 264 9.87 -0.52 9.62
C ARG A 264 10.17 0.98 9.51
N THR A 265 9.28 1.77 10.11
CA THR A 265 9.29 3.24 10.00
C THR A 265 9.21 3.91 11.37
N ARG A 266 9.74 5.13 11.46
CA ARG A 266 9.60 6.03 12.62
C ARG A 266 8.95 7.34 12.17
N SER A 267 8.42 8.13 13.11
CA SER A 267 7.92 9.47 12.79
C SER A 267 9.04 10.36 12.25
N LEU A 268 8.77 11.14 11.20
CA LEU A 268 9.73 12.13 10.68
C LEU A 268 10.14 13.14 11.76
N ALA A 269 9.24 13.48 12.70
CA ALA A 269 9.55 14.39 13.81
C ALA A 269 10.70 13.87 14.68
N LEU A 270 10.78 12.54 14.90
CA LEU A 270 11.88 11.94 15.65
C LEU A 270 13.22 12.07 14.93
N ASN A 271 13.23 12.05 13.59
CA ASN A 271 14.44 12.24 12.80
C ASN A 271 14.90 13.71 12.80
N LEU A 272 13.94 14.64 12.74
CA LEU A 272 14.20 16.07 12.74
C LEU A 272 14.59 16.61 14.12
N GLY A 273 14.07 16.03 15.20
CA GLY A 273 14.40 16.40 16.58
C GLY A 273 15.77 15.88 17.08
N VAL A 274 16.55 15.22 16.22
CA VAL A 274 17.94 14.84 16.56
C VAL A 274 18.84 16.06 16.40
N ASN A 275 19.62 16.38 17.43
CA ASN A 275 20.57 17.51 17.40
C ASN A 275 21.51 17.45 16.18
N GLY A 276 21.77 18.62 15.58
CA GLY A 276 22.73 18.77 14.48
C GLY A 276 22.14 18.72 13.07
N LYS A 277 20.82 18.74 12.92
CA LYS A 277 20.16 18.92 11.61
C LYS A 277 20.17 20.40 11.21
N THR A 278 20.63 20.67 9.99
CA THR A 278 20.59 22.03 9.42
C THR A 278 19.21 22.35 8.84
N ARG A 279 18.93 23.63 8.59
CA ARG A 279 17.72 24.08 7.88
C ARG A 279 17.56 23.37 6.52
N ALA A 280 18.66 23.19 5.80
CA ALA A 280 18.71 22.47 4.52
C ALA A 280 18.37 20.98 4.66
N ASP A 281 18.81 20.33 5.75
CA ASP A 281 18.45 18.94 6.03
C ASP A 281 16.94 18.76 6.23
N VAL A 282 16.29 19.70 6.92
CA VAL A 282 14.83 19.69 7.11
C VAL A 282 14.12 19.78 5.77
N TRP A 283 14.51 20.74 4.92
CA TRP A 283 13.94 20.89 3.59
C TRP A 283 14.19 19.69 2.69
N LYS A 284 15.37 19.07 2.75
CA LYS A 284 15.67 17.84 2.03
C LYS A 284 14.70 16.72 2.42
N ARG A 285 14.40 16.56 3.72
CA ARG A 285 13.43 15.56 4.18
C ARG A 285 12.00 15.85 3.72
N LEU A 286 11.60 17.13 3.71
CA LEU A 286 10.27 17.53 3.23
C LEU A 286 10.15 17.39 1.71
N LEU A 287 11.21 17.67 0.95
CA LEU A 287 11.28 17.48 -0.50
C LEU A 287 11.13 16.00 -0.88
N GLU A 288 11.76 15.10 -0.13
CA GLU A 288 11.60 13.65 -0.29
C GLU A 288 10.12 13.24 -0.11
N ALA A 289 9.43 13.75 0.92
CA ALA A 289 8.00 13.50 1.11
C ALA A 289 7.14 14.08 -0.03
N ALA A 290 7.42 15.31 -0.46
CA ALA A 290 6.75 15.93 -1.60
C ALA A 290 6.95 15.09 -2.88
N SER A 291 8.13 14.51 -3.08
CA SER A 291 8.39 13.61 -4.20
C SER A 291 7.52 12.35 -4.15
N GLY A 292 7.23 11.83 -2.95
CA GLY A 292 6.26 10.76 -2.75
C GLY A 292 4.84 11.16 -3.15
N ILE A 293 4.41 12.38 -2.80
CA ILE A 293 3.08 12.91 -3.15
C ILE A 293 2.94 13.10 -4.67
N ASP A 294 3.95 13.67 -5.33
CA ASP A 294 3.95 13.82 -6.80
C ASP A 294 3.85 12.46 -7.51
N TYR A 295 4.54 11.45 -6.98
CA TYR A 295 4.41 10.08 -7.48
C TYR A 295 2.97 9.56 -7.34
N LEU A 296 2.29 9.80 -6.22
CA LEU A 296 0.88 9.42 -6.05
C LEU A 296 -0.01 10.09 -7.10
N HIS A 297 0.16 11.41 -7.29
CA HIS A 297 -0.62 12.20 -8.25
C HIS A 297 -0.47 11.66 -9.67
N ARG A 298 0.76 11.31 -10.09
CA ARG A 298 1.03 10.70 -11.41
C ARG A 298 0.39 9.32 -11.57
N ARG A 299 0.26 8.56 -10.48
CA ARG A 299 -0.43 7.26 -10.45
C ARG A 299 -1.96 7.39 -10.38
N GLY A 300 -2.50 8.60 -10.37
CA GLY A 300 -3.94 8.85 -10.29
C GLY A 300 -4.51 8.70 -8.88
N PHE A 301 -3.67 8.84 -7.85
CA PHE A 301 -4.09 8.83 -6.45
C PHE A 301 -3.92 10.22 -5.82
N VAL A 302 -4.84 10.55 -4.93
CA VAL A 302 -4.76 11.70 -4.01
C VAL A 302 -4.90 11.20 -2.58
N HIS A 303 -4.41 11.96 -1.62
CA HIS A 303 -4.41 11.56 -0.22
C HIS A 303 -5.55 12.24 0.54
N LYS A 304 -6.50 11.46 1.10
CA LYS A 304 -7.76 11.97 1.67
C LYS A 304 -7.58 13.07 2.72
N HIS A 305 -6.56 12.93 3.57
CA HIS A 305 -6.22 13.88 4.65
C HIS A 305 -4.72 13.81 4.98
N LEU A 306 -3.86 14.51 4.24
CA LEU A 306 -2.42 14.55 4.57
C LEU A 306 -2.19 15.24 5.91
N MET A 307 -1.58 14.52 6.85
CA MET A 307 -1.22 15.03 8.17
C MET A 307 0.25 14.76 8.45
N PRO A 308 0.90 15.48 9.39
CA PRO A 308 2.29 15.21 9.78
C PRO A 308 2.52 13.75 10.19
N ALA A 309 1.52 13.09 10.79
CA ALA A 309 1.60 11.68 11.16
C ALA A 309 1.80 10.71 9.99
N ASP A 310 1.53 11.13 8.75
CA ASP A 310 1.69 10.33 7.54
C ASP A 310 3.10 10.47 6.93
N PHE A 311 3.94 11.37 7.47
CA PHE A 311 5.33 11.59 7.07
C PHE A 311 6.25 10.81 8.01
N LEU A 312 6.94 9.82 7.45
CA LEU A 312 7.71 8.83 8.17
C LEU A 312 9.16 8.84 7.73
N CYS A 313 10.03 8.18 8.49
CA CYS A 313 11.41 7.90 8.13
C CYS A 313 11.65 6.41 8.16
N ALA A 314 12.42 5.91 7.18
CA ALA A 314 12.96 4.56 7.25
C ALA A 314 13.80 4.41 8.53
N GLU A 315 13.68 3.28 9.23
CA GLU A 315 14.41 3.10 10.48
C GLU A 315 15.92 2.96 10.28
N PHE A 316 16.32 2.34 9.17
CA PHE A 316 17.71 2.00 8.87
C PHE A 316 18.34 2.88 7.78
N GLU A 317 17.57 3.81 7.21
CA GLU A 317 18.03 4.71 6.14
C GLU A 317 17.60 6.16 6.42
N ALA A 318 18.45 7.13 6.09
CA ALA A 318 18.14 8.55 6.25
C ALA A 318 17.25 9.07 5.10
N LYS A 319 16.06 8.47 4.96
CA LYS A 319 15.08 8.78 3.89
C LYS A 319 13.69 9.00 4.47
N THR A 320 13.00 10.03 3.98
CA THR A 320 11.59 10.27 4.26
C THR A 320 10.71 9.39 3.38
N LEU A 321 9.65 8.87 3.98
CA LEU A 321 8.64 8.01 3.36
C LEU A 321 7.25 8.58 3.65
N LEU A 322 6.36 8.48 2.67
CA LEU A 322 4.95 8.80 2.83
C LEU A 322 4.15 7.51 3.09
N SER A 323 3.29 7.56 4.10
CA SER A 323 2.33 6.48 4.40
C SER A 323 1.39 6.22 3.21
N GLY A 324 1.17 4.96 2.86
CA GLY A 324 0.17 4.56 1.86
C GLY A 324 -1.26 4.46 2.42
N LYS A 325 -1.52 4.95 3.63
CA LYS A 325 -2.86 4.97 4.23
C LYS A 325 -3.63 6.20 3.77
N GLY A 326 -4.95 6.06 3.58
CA GLY A 326 -5.81 7.21 3.24
C GLY A 326 -5.74 7.62 1.77
N LEU A 327 -5.30 6.72 0.89
CA LEU A 327 -5.31 6.92 -0.55
C LEU A 327 -6.73 6.91 -1.10
N VAL A 328 -6.97 7.73 -2.12
CA VAL A 328 -8.23 7.80 -2.87
C VAL A 328 -7.89 7.80 -4.35
N SER A 329 -8.48 6.87 -5.10
CA SER A 329 -8.32 6.81 -6.55
C SER A 329 -9.13 7.94 -7.21
N CYS A 330 -8.47 8.73 -8.04
CA CYS A 330 -9.10 9.70 -8.91
C CYS A 330 -9.67 8.96 -10.14
N ARG A 331 -10.85 8.33 -9.99
CA ARG A 331 -11.57 7.82 -11.15
C ARG A 331 -11.92 8.99 -12.07
N SER A 332 -11.44 8.96 -13.31
CA SER A 332 -12.03 9.78 -14.36
C SER A 332 -13.40 9.18 -14.68
N ASP A 333 -14.48 9.81 -14.21
CA ASP A 333 -15.84 9.50 -14.64
C ASP A 333 -16.04 9.90 -16.12
N ARG A 334 -15.36 9.19 -17.03
CA ARG A 334 -15.63 9.24 -18.47
C ARG A 334 -16.38 8.00 -18.97
N SER A 335 -16.93 7.19 -18.07
CA SER A 335 -17.81 6.08 -18.45
C SER A 335 -18.89 5.81 -17.42
N ALA A 336 -19.94 6.64 -17.45
CA ALA A 336 -21.31 6.24 -17.20
C ALA A 336 -22.24 7.36 -17.68
N SER A 337 -22.98 7.10 -18.77
CA SER A 337 -24.24 7.74 -19.17
C SER A 337 -24.39 9.25 -18.96
N ALA A 338 -24.25 10.02 -20.05
CA ALA A 338 -25.06 11.22 -20.20
C ALA A 338 -26.55 10.80 -20.09
N PRO A 339 -27.35 11.34 -19.15
CA PRO A 339 -28.78 11.18 -19.25
C PRO A 339 -29.25 12.07 -20.39
N ALA A 340 -30.02 11.44 -21.28
CA ALA A 340 -30.67 12.07 -22.40
C ALA A 340 -31.48 13.30 -21.98
N SER A 341 -31.48 14.27 -22.89
CA SER A 341 -32.42 15.38 -22.97
C SER A 341 -33.86 14.98 -22.63
N THR A 342 -34.46 15.66 -21.65
CA THR A 342 -35.91 15.88 -21.58
C THR A 342 -36.21 17.29 -21.08
N ASP A 343 -36.68 18.10 -22.03
CA ASP A 343 -37.74 19.11 -21.95
C ASP A 343 -37.67 20.28 -20.97
N ILE A 344 -37.48 21.44 -21.60
CA ILE A 344 -37.90 22.78 -21.20
C ILE A 344 -39.42 22.83 -21.03
N ARG A 345 -39.92 23.20 -19.84
CA ARG A 345 -40.97 24.23 -19.65
C ARG A 345 -41.27 24.55 -18.18
N ASP A 346 -41.50 25.85 -17.97
CA ASP A 346 -42.22 26.51 -16.87
C ASP A 346 -41.56 26.63 -15.49
N ALA A 347 -40.89 27.77 -15.25
CA ALA A 347 -41.54 28.95 -14.63
C ALA A 347 -40.50 30.04 -14.32
N CYS A 348 -40.68 31.21 -14.93
CA CYS A 348 -40.05 32.46 -14.49
C CYS A 348 -40.93 33.16 -13.45
N ASP A 349 -40.26 33.95 -12.60
CA ASP A 349 -40.74 35.01 -11.71
C ASP A 349 -41.35 34.61 -10.35
N THR A 350 -40.63 34.92 -9.26
CA THR A 350 -40.87 36.15 -8.46
C THR A 350 -39.75 36.35 -7.42
N SER A 351 -39.32 37.60 -7.29
CA SER A 351 -38.36 38.21 -6.38
C SER A 351 -38.38 37.77 -4.89
N GLY A 352 -37.20 37.72 -4.27
CA GLY A 352 -37.05 37.97 -2.82
C GLY A 352 -35.72 37.50 -2.19
N GLY A 353 -34.84 38.45 -1.85
CA GLY A 353 -34.00 38.47 -0.62
C GLY A 353 -32.91 37.39 -0.41
N ILE A 354 -31.66 37.84 -0.39
CA ILE A 354 -30.38 37.14 -0.12
C ILE A 354 -30.37 36.42 1.27
N PRO A 355 -29.59 35.34 1.46
CA PRO A 355 -28.27 35.54 2.06
C PRO A 355 -27.14 34.77 1.36
N GLU A 356 -26.01 35.47 1.25
CA GLU A 356 -24.70 34.94 0.89
C GLU A 356 -24.36 33.75 1.81
N CYS A 357 -24.33 32.56 1.25
CA CYS A 357 -23.66 31.42 1.85
C CYS A 357 -22.38 31.17 1.04
N PRO A 358 -21.18 31.19 1.66
CA PRO A 358 -19.98 30.78 0.95
C PRO A 358 -20.16 29.31 0.58
N VAL A 359 -20.13 29.06 -0.72
CA VAL A 359 -20.07 27.72 -1.27
C VAL A 359 -18.80 27.08 -0.73
N VAL A 360 -18.96 26.16 0.22
CA VAL A 360 -17.90 25.25 0.66
C VAL A 360 -17.75 24.17 -0.42
N GLU A 361 -17.15 24.56 -1.55
CA GLU A 361 -16.43 23.67 -2.47
C GLU A 361 -15.02 23.56 -1.88
N ASP A 362 -14.54 22.44 -1.32
CA ASP A 362 -14.42 21.11 -1.91
C ASP A 362 -14.29 20.08 -0.77
N LYS A 363 -15.25 19.16 -0.59
CA LYS A 363 -15.10 18.03 0.37
C LYS A 363 -14.45 16.80 -0.26
N ARG A 364 -14.20 16.81 -1.57
CA ARG A 364 -13.59 15.68 -2.28
C ARG A 364 -12.07 15.84 -2.31
N PRO A 365 -11.31 14.80 -1.92
CA PRO A 365 -9.86 14.79 -2.06
C PRO A 365 -9.44 15.10 -3.50
N SER A 366 -8.47 15.99 -3.66
CA SER A 366 -7.96 16.45 -4.94
C SER A 366 -6.46 16.74 -4.86
N VAL A 367 -5.80 16.84 -6.02
CA VAL A 367 -4.39 17.27 -6.10
C VAL A 367 -4.21 18.62 -5.41
N ALA A 368 -5.17 19.54 -5.59
CA ALA A 368 -5.14 20.84 -4.97
C ALA A 368 -5.28 20.75 -3.44
N SER A 369 -6.13 19.87 -2.89
CA SER A 369 -6.23 19.68 -1.44
C SER A 369 -4.95 19.07 -0.86
N ASP A 370 -4.30 18.15 -1.58
CA ASP A 370 -3.02 17.58 -1.15
C ASP A 370 -1.92 18.63 -1.06
N ILE A 371 -1.83 19.53 -2.05
CA ILE A 371 -0.85 20.63 -2.05
C ILE A 371 -1.11 21.57 -0.85
N TYR A 372 -2.37 21.89 -0.58
CA TYR A 372 -2.74 22.70 0.59
C TYR A 372 -2.32 22.03 1.90
N SER A 373 -2.66 20.76 2.09
CA SER A 373 -2.30 20.00 3.30
C SER A 373 -0.79 19.77 3.42
N LEU A 374 -0.07 19.61 2.31
CA LEU A 374 1.39 19.58 2.29
C LEU A 374 1.97 20.91 2.79
N GLY A 375 1.42 22.05 2.36
CA GLY A 375 1.84 23.38 2.83
C GLY A 375 1.68 23.53 4.35
N GLN A 376 0.55 23.06 4.89
CA GLN A 376 0.32 23.02 6.34
C GLN A 376 1.29 22.08 7.07
N CYS A 377 1.63 20.93 6.49
CA CYS A 377 2.60 20.00 7.06
C CYS A 377 4.01 20.58 7.06
N VAL A 378 4.43 21.20 5.94
CA VAL A 378 5.71 21.92 5.82
C VAL A 378 5.79 22.96 6.93
N PHE A 379 4.83 23.88 7.02
CA PHE A 379 4.79 24.90 8.07
C PHE A 379 4.94 24.30 9.48
N ALA A 380 4.20 23.25 9.79
CA ALA A 380 4.25 22.59 11.09
C ALA A 380 5.63 21.97 11.40
N TYR A 381 6.28 21.34 10.43
CA TYR A 381 7.61 20.76 10.61
C TYR A 381 8.71 21.82 10.73
N LEU A 382 8.58 22.95 10.03
CA LEU A 382 9.52 24.06 10.14
C LEU A 382 9.45 24.72 11.53
N GLY A 383 8.23 24.97 12.02
CA GLY A 383 8.01 25.47 13.36
C GLY A 383 8.47 24.48 14.44
N PHE A 384 8.24 23.17 14.23
CA PHE A 384 8.78 22.14 15.11
C PHE A 384 10.32 22.14 15.13
N ALA A 385 10.98 22.14 13.97
CA ALA A 385 12.44 22.15 13.89
C ALA A 385 13.03 23.40 14.57
N ALA A 386 12.41 24.57 14.40
CA ALA A 386 12.86 25.82 15.03
C ALA A 386 12.66 25.86 16.56
N THR A 387 11.68 25.13 17.10
CA THR A 387 11.35 25.15 18.54
C THR A 387 11.87 23.94 19.31
N SER A 388 12.24 22.86 18.63
CA SER A 388 12.65 21.60 19.23
C SER A 388 14.11 21.54 19.70
N ASP A 389 14.85 22.65 19.61
CA ASP A 389 16.29 22.74 19.94
C ASP A 389 16.56 22.19 21.36
N GLY A 390 17.07 20.95 21.43
CA GLY A 390 17.40 20.24 22.66
C GLY A 390 16.28 19.44 23.35
N LEU A 391 15.05 19.39 22.82
CA LEU A 391 13.98 18.53 23.36
C LEU A 391 13.96 17.17 22.64
N GLY A 392 14.84 16.26 23.05
CA GLY A 392 14.85 14.85 22.65
C GLY A 392 13.64 14.05 23.14
N SER A 393 12.43 14.60 23.03
CA SER A 393 11.21 13.97 23.51
C SER A 393 10.63 13.06 22.44
N ALA A 394 10.76 11.75 22.69
CA ALA A 394 10.20 10.65 21.92
C ALA A 394 8.64 10.62 21.85
N GLY A 395 7.96 11.72 22.19
CA GLY A 395 6.51 11.85 22.19
C GLY A 395 5.98 13.18 21.63
N SER A 396 6.82 13.99 20.97
CA SER A 396 6.37 15.26 20.38
C SER A 396 5.51 15.00 19.12
N VAL A 397 4.22 15.31 19.22
CA VAL A 397 3.28 15.23 18.10
C VAL A 397 3.31 16.55 17.35
N VAL A 398 3.77 16.53 16.10
CA VAL A 398 3.67 17.70 15.21
C VAL A 398 2.21 17.85 14.80
N ARG A 399 1.64 19.03 15.06
CA ARG A 399 0.25 19.37 14.72
C ARG A 399 0.24 20.54 13.75
N CYS A 400 -0.60 20.45 12.73
CA CYS A 400 -0.92 21.60 11.88
C CYS A 400 -1.58 22.70 12.72
N GLN A 401 -1.21 23.93 12.42
CA GLN A 401 -1.77 25.14 13.01
C GLN A 401 -2.24 26.04 11.87
N ASP A 402 -3.17 26.93 12.16
CA ASP A 402 -3.58 27.94 11.20
C ASP A 402 -2.40 28.86 10.87
N LEU A 403 -2.30 29.26 9.60
CA LEU A 403 -1.23 30.14 9.17
C LEU A 403 -1.42 31.52 9.80
N PRO A 404 -0.39 32.11 10.43
CA PRO A 404 -0.46 33.47 10.95
C PRO A 404 -0.59 34.49 9.81
N SER A 405 -1.10 35.68 10.14
CA SER A 405 -1.24 36.79 9.17
C SER A 405 0.10 37.40 8.73
N HIS A 406 1.17 37.15 9.47
CA HIS A 406 2.52 37.66 9.21
C HIS A 406 3.54 36.52 9.24
N CYS A 407 4.64 36.70 8.48
CA CYS A 407 5.76 35.76 8.46
C CYS A 407 6.34 35.59 9.87
N PRO A 408 6.41 34.36 10.40
CA PRO A 408 7.13 34.08 11.64
C PRO A 408 8.63 34.40 11.55
N GLU A 409 9.24 34.74 12.68
CA GLU A 409 10.66 35.14 12.75
C GLU A 409 11.65 34.04 12.32
N TYR A 410 11.25 32.76 12.43
CA TYR A 410 12.10 31.62 12.08
C TYR A 410 12.05 31.24 10.59
N LEU A 411 11.22 31.92 9.79
CA LEU A 411 11.11 31.71 8.34
C LEU A 411 11.67 32.89 7.59
N ASP A 412 12.34 32.62 6.47
CA ASP A 412 12.71 33.68 5.52
C ASP A 412 11.54 34.01 4.55
N ALA A 413 11.71 35.08 3.78
CA ALA A 413 10.68 35.55 2.86
C ALA A 413 10.36 34.54 1.74
N SER A 414 11.34 33.77 1.28
CA SER A 414 11.17 32.77 0.20
C SER A 414 10.44 31.52 0.72
N GLU A 415 10.81 31.05 1.91
CA GLU A 415 10.17 29.94 2.60
C GLU A 415 8.70 30.26 2.91
N TRP A 416 8.44 31.48 3.41
CA TRP A 416 7.09 31.93 3.72
C TRP A 416 6.23 32.12 2.48
N ASP A 417 6.77 32.72 1.41
CA ASP A 417 6.06 32.91 0.14
C ASP A 417 5.62 31.57 -0.47
N LEU A 418 6.48 30.55 -0.46
CA LEU A 418 6.11 29.19 -0.91
C LEU A 418 4.95 28.63 -0.08
N ILE A 419 5.02 28.71 1.25
CA ILE A 419 3.97 28.21 2.14
C ILE A 419 2.64 28.93 1.90
N GLN A 420 2.67 30.25 1.70
CA GLN A 420 1.47 31.02 1.37
C GLN A 420 0.86 30.60 0.03
N LYS A 421 1.69 30.43 -1.00
CA LYS A 421 1.26 29.96 -2.33
C LYS A 421 0.67 28.55 -2.29
N MET A 422 1.22 27.64 -1.49
CA MET A 422 0.66 26.29 -1.31
C MET A 422 -0.68 26.31 -0.57
N CYS A 423 -0.79 27.17 0.44
CA CYS A 423 -1.98 27.32 1.29
C CYS A 423 -2.98 28.37 0.78
N ALA A 424 -2.86 28.82 -0.49
CA ALA A 424 -3.77 29.80 -1.07
C ALA A 424 -5.20 29.26 -1.14
N THR A 425 -6.18 30.07 -0.70
CA THR A 425 -7.60 29.70 -0.74
C THR A 425 -8.14 29.67 -2.16
N ASP A 426 -7.71 30.61 -3.00
CA ASP A 426 -8.02 30.62 -4.43
C ASP A 426 -7.15 29.61 -5.19
N LEU A 427 -7.79 28.70 -5.92
CA LEU A 427 -7.15 27.69 -6.75
C LEU A 427 -6.29 28.31 -7.86
N ASN A 428 -6.66 29.48 -8.38
CA ASN A 428 -5.88 30.17 -9.42
C ASN A 428 -4.54 30.71 -8.90
N HIS A 429 -4.50 31.02 -7.60
CA HIS A 429 -3.29 31.49 -6.92
C HIS A 429 -2.50 30.34 -6.28
N ARG A 430 -3.06 29.13 -6.23
CA ARG A 430 -2.39 27.96 -5.68
C ARG A 430 -1.37 27.43 -6.66
N VAL A 431 -0.15 27.18 -6.17
CA VAL A 431 0.91 26.60 -6.99
C VAL A 431 0.65 25.13 -7.26
N ASN A 432 1.04 24.64 -8.44
CA ASN A 432 1.02 23.21 -8.72
C ASN A 432 2.22 22.46 -8.11
N MET A 433 2.12 21.12 -8.10
CA MET A 433 3.12 20.25 -7.50
C MET A 433 4.51 20.35 -8.16
N THR A 434 4.59 20.64 -9.47
CA THR A 434 5.87 20.81 -10.16
C THR A 434 6.61 22.04 -9.64
N TYR A 435 5.91 23.17 -9.49
CA TYR A 435 6.47 24.38 -8.89
C TYR A 435 6.93 24.12 -7.45
N VAL A 436 6.10 23.45 -6.64
CA VAL A 436 6.44 23.13 -5.24
C VAL A 436 7.74 22.34 -5.15
N LEU A 437 7.88 21.27 -5.95
CA LEU A 437 9.07 20.42 -5.93
C LEU A 437 10.34 21.19 -6.32
N GLU A 438 10.29 22.01 -7.37
CA GLU A 438 11.46 22.81 -7.77
C GLU A 438 11.83 23.84 -6.70
N LYS A 439 10.84 24.53 -6.13
CA LYS A 439 11.09 25.54 -5.10
C LYS A 439 11.67 24.92 -3.82
N MET A 440 11.12 23.78 -3.39
CA MET A 440 11.68 23.02 -2.28
C MET A 440 13.10 22.52 -2.56
N HIS A 441 13.41 22.16 -3.81
CA HIS A 441 14.75 21.75 -4.21
C HIS A 441 15.75 22.90 -4.15
N GLU A 442 15.39 24.09 -4.62
CA GLU A 442 16.21 25.31 -4.52
C GLU A 442 16.59 25.59 -3.05
N ILE A 443 15.60 25.50 -2.14
CA ILE A 443 15.82 25.78 -0.71
C ILE A 443 16.62 24.64 -0.03
N ALA A 444 16.39 23.39 -0.41
CA ALA A 444 17.11 22.23 0.15
C ALA A 444 18.58 22.15 -0.30
N TYR A 445 18.87 22.61 -1.51
CA TYR A 445 20.20 22.57 -2.12
C TYR A 445 20.59 23.96 -2.64
N PRO A 446 20.87 24.92 -1.73
CA PRO A 446 21.32 26.22 -2.14
C PRO A 446 22.66 26.06 -2.87
N VAL A 447 22.75 26.62 -4.08
CA VAL A 447 23.99 26.58 -4.86
C VAL A 447 25.03 27.41 -4.11
N VAL A 448 26.00 26.73 -3.48
CA VAL A 448 27.12 27.38 -2.82
C VAL A 448 28.09 27.85 -3.90
N GLY A 449 27.95 29.10 -4.30
CA GLY A 449 28.88 29.75 -5.22
C GLY A 449 28.26 30.19 -6.53
N GLU A 450 27.40 31.19 -6.47
CA GLU A 450 27.48 32.30 -7.42
C GLU A 450 27.51 33.57 -6.55
N GLU A 451 28.70 34.18 -6.47
CA GLU A 451 28.80 35.57 -6.01
C GLU A 451 27.78 36.37 -6.81
N ASP A 452 26.86 37.02 -6.09
CA ASP A 452 25.93 38.10 -6.48
C ASP A 452 26.17 38.66 -7.89
N GLY A 453 25.89 37.82 -8.89
CA GLY A 453 26.36 37.95 -10.26
C GLY A 453 25.36 38.78 -11.02
N VAL A 454 25.34 40.07 -10.69
CA VAL A 454 24.56 41.11 -11.36
C VAL A 454 23.07 40.74 -11.44
N ARG A 455 22.29 41.26 -10.48
CA ARG A 455 20.89 41.64 -10.73
C ARG A 455 20.86 42.59 -11.94
N SER A 456 20.96 42.05 -13.15
CA SER A 456 20.77 42.78 -14.39
C SER A 456 19.30 43.09 -14.45
N THR A 457 18.98 44.38 -14.42
CA THR A 457 17.63 44.91 -14.59
C THR A 457 16.98 44.20 -15.78
N MET A 458 15.94 43.40 -15.49
CA MET A 458 15.22 42.51 -16.41
C MET A 458 14.36 43.32 -17.42
N GLU A 459 14.97 44.18 -18.22
CA GLU A 459 14.21 45.05 -19.13
C GLU A 459 13.94 44.40 -20.50
N ASN A 460 14.71 43.37 -20.90
CA ASN A 460 14.44 42.64 -22.14
C ASN A 460 14.85 41.15 -22.08
N LEU A 461 13.89 40.23 -22.12
CA LEU A 461 14.14 38.78 -22.12
C LEU A 461 14.87 38.33 -23.39
N ASP A 462 14.63 38.95 -24.55
CA ASP A 462 15.22 38.52 -25.82
C ASP A 462 16.74 38.70 -25.89
N GLU A 463 17.26 39.65 -25.11
CA GLU A 463 18.67 40.05 -25.10
C GLU A 463 19.48 39.31 -24.03
N GLN A 464 18.85 38.40 -23.27
CA GLN A 464 19.59 37.59 -22.30
C GLN A 464 20.51 36.60 -23.00
N VAL A 465 21.71 36.46 -22.44
CA VAL A 465 22.75 35.55 -22.96
C VAL A 465 22.55 34.15 -22.39
N LEU A 466 22.65 33.13 -23.25
CA LEU A 466 22.52 31.74 -22.85
C LEU A 466 23.74 31.27 -22.04
N PRO A 467 23.53 30.60 -20.89
CA PRO A 467 24.62 30.04 -20.10
C PRO A 467 25.46 29.06 -20.92
N GLY A 468 26.80 29.19 -20.84
CA GLY A 468 27.76 28.32 -21.53
C GLY A 468 28.07 28.70 -22.98
N TRP A 469 27.35 29.67 -23.55
CA TRP A 469 27.49 30.11 -24.94
C TRP A 469 27.88 31.59 -24.97
N SER A 470 29.15 31.89 -25.33
CA SER A 470 29.71 33.24 -25.20
C SER A 470 29.01 34.24 -26.13
N GLY A 471 28.11 35.04 -25.57
CA GLY A 471 27.42 36.15 -26.26
C GLY A 471 26.21 35.74 -27.10
N TYR A 472 25.78 34.48 -27.03
CA TYR A 472 24.63 33.99 -27.79
C TYR A 472 23.31 34.36 -27.10
N THR A 473 22.46 35.12 -27.76
CA THR A 473 21.20 35.64 -27.20
C THR A 473 20.02 34.69 -27.40
N ILE A 474 18.95 34.85 -26.61
CA ILE A 474 17.71 34.09 -26.81
C ILE A 474 17.13 34.31 -28.21
N ARG A 475 17.20 35.55 -28.73
CA ARG A 475 16.74 35.85 -30.09
C ARG A 475 17.49 35.05 -31.16
N GLU A 476 18.82 35.05 -31.09
CA GLU A 476 19.66 34.29 -32.02
C GLU A 476 19.35 32.78 -31.95
N PHE A 477 19.13 32.26 -30.74
CA PHE A 477 18.68 30.88 -30.55
C PHE A 477 17.33 30.57 -31.21
N LEU A 478 16.33 31.45 -31.05
CA LEU A 478 15.00 31.21 -31.61
C LEU A 478 15.05 31.21 -33.15
N ASP A 479 15.84 32.11 -33.75
CA ASP A 479 16.04 32.16 -35.20
C ASP A 479 16.71 30.86 -35.72
N GLU A 480 17.77 30.40 -35.04
CA GLU A 480 18.45 29.15 -35.40
C GLU A 480 17.56 27.92 -35.21
N PHE A 481 16.77 27.87 -34.14
CA PHE A 481 15.91 26.73 -33.87
C PHE A 481 14.70 26.68 -34.83
N ASP A 482 14.23 27.82 -35.34
CA ASP A 482 13.19 27.86 -36.37
C ASP A 482 13.70 27.26 -37.69
N GLU A 483 14.89 27.67 -38.13
CA GLU A 483 15.57 27.13 -39.32
C GLU A 483 15.81 25.62 -39.15
N PHE A 484 16.35 25.23 -38.00
CA PHE A 484 16.58 23.83 -37.66
C PHE A 484 15.29 23.00 -37.60
N SER A 485 14.17 23.58 -37.19
CA SER A 485 12.87 22.91 -37.10
C SER A 485 12.15 22.76 -38.45
N SER A 486 12.65 23.43 -39.49
CA SER A 486 12.05 23.44 -40.83
C SER A 486 12.42 22.20 -41.67
N GLU A 487 13.51 21.50 -41.33
CA GLU A 487 13.99 20.28 -42.01
C GLU A 487 13.60 18.91 -41.37
N PRO A 488 13.47 18.75 -40.03
CA PRO A 488 13.15 17.48 -39.36
C PRO A 488 11.64 17.19 -39.22
N GLY A 489 11.31 15.99 -38.73
CA GLY A 489 9.93 15.47 -38.64
C GLY A 489 8.95 16.29 -37.79
N GLU A 490 7.66 15.93 -37.88
CA GLU A 490 6.54 16.53 -37.15
C GLU A 490 6.81 16.82 -35.63
N PRO A 491 7.57 15.99 -34.88
CA PRO A 491 7.84 16.23 -33.45
C PRO A 491 8.69 17.48 -33.16
N THR A 492 9.73 17.76 -33.95
CA THR A 492 10.62 18.91 -33.70
C THR A 492 9.92 20.23 -33.96
N ARG A 493 9.11 20.29 -35.02
CA ARG A 493 8.29 21.48 -35.33
C ARG A 493 7.24 21.76 -34.24
N LYS A 494 6.63 20.69 -33.68
CA LYS A 494 5.72 20.80 -32.53
C LYS A 494 6.45 21.35 -31.30
N ALA A 495 7.65 20.84 -30.99
CA ALA A 495 8.46 21.33 -29.88
C ALA A 495 8.78 22.83 -30.02
N PHE A 496 9.22 23.27 -31.21
CA PHE A 496 9.50 24.69 -31.47
C PHE A 496 8.26 25.58 -31.30
N THR A 497 7.13 25.17 -31.89
CA THR A 497 5.85 25.91 -31.75
C THR A 497 5.46 26.07 -30.28
N ARG A 498 5.67 25.02 -29.49
CA ARG A 498 5.37 25.02 -28.07
C ARG A 498 6.35 25.87 -27.27
N LEU A 499 7.63 25.89 -27.65
CA LEU A 499 8.64 26.76 -27.06
C LEU A 499 8.37 28.25 -27.31
N LEU A 500 7.87 28.62 -28.50
CA LEU A 500 7.46 30.00 -28.79
C LEU A 500 6.33 30.46 -27.87
N GLN A 501 5.31 29.60 -27.69
CA GLN A 501 4.23 29.88 -26.73
C GLN A 501 4.78 30.08 -25.31
N LEU A 502 5.77 29.28 -24.90
CA LEU A 502 6.39 29.43 -23.58
C LEU A 502 7.12 30.76 -23.47
N HIS A 503 7.86 31.13 -24.51
CA HIS A 503 8.61 32.37 -24.56
C HIS A 503 7.69 33.60 -24.50
N ASP A 504 6.57 33.59 -25.22
CA ASP A 504 5.57 34.66 -25.16
C ASP A 504 4.96 34.76 -23.74
N MET A 505 4.62 33.62 -23.13
CA MET A 505 4.13 33.61 -21.75
C MET A 505 5.18 34.10 -20.74
N MET A 506 6.46 33.76 -20.92
CA MET A 506 7.56 34.28 -20.11
C MET A 506 7.71 35.79 -20.24
N LYS A 507 7.37 36.39 -21.41
CA LYS A 507 7.32 37.85 -21.60
C LYS A 507 6.12 38.50 -20.92
N GLU A 508 4.94 37.87 -20.99
CA GLU A 508 3.71 38.37 -20.38
C GLU A 508 3.70 38.26 -18.85
N ALA A 509 4.38 37.26 -18.29
CA ALA A 509 4.49 37.04 -16.84
C ALA A 509 5.40 38.06 -16.10
N VAL A 510 5.89 39.09 -16.79
CA VAL A 510 6.84 40.10 -16.27
C VAL A 510 6.07 41.26 -15.64
N PRO A 511 6.26 41.49 -14.33
CA PRO A 511 7.39 42.34 -13.94
C PRO A 511 8.59 41.63 -13.33
N SER A 512 8.48 40.36 -12.91
CA SER A 512 9.63 39.55 -12.47
C SER A 512 9.20 38.08 -12.25
N PRO A 513 9.31 37.18 -13.24
CA PRO A 513 9.29 35.75 -12.97
C PRO A 513 10.31 35.39 -11.88
N GLU A 514 10.01 34.37 -11.07
CA GLU A 514 10.97 33.92 -10.07
C GLU A 514 12.30 33.54 -10.72
N PRO A 515 13.45 33.90 -10.12
CA PRO A 515 14.78 33.62 -10.67
C PRO A 515 14.97 32.14 -11.03
N MET A 516 14.41 31.24 -10.23
CA MET A 516 14.39 29.80 -10.50
C MET A 516 13.78 29.45 -11.87
N VAL A 517 12.64 30.06 -12.22
CA VAL A 517 11.93 29.78 -13.48
C VAL A 517 12.74 30.28 -14.67
N VAL A 518 13.34 31.47 -14.55
CA VAL A 518 14.23 32.05 -15.57
C VAL A 518 15.46 31.17 -15.78
N ASN A 519 16.13 30.75 -14.70
CA ASN A 519 17.31 29.89 -14.79
C ASN A 519 17.01 28.53 -15.44
N LYS A 520 15.84 27.94 -15.14
CA LYS A 520 15.40 26.69 -15.78
C LYS A 520 15.08 26.87 -17.25
N TYR A 521 14.44 27.98 -17.60
CA TYR A 521 14.17 28.35 -18.99
C TYR A 521 15.48 28.52 -19.77
N LEU A 522 16.43 29.32 -19.26
CA LEU A 522 17.75 29.52 -19.87
C LEU A 522 18.52 28.19 -20.02
N SER A 523 18.52 27.35 -18.99
CA SER A 523 19.17 26.03 -19.04
C SER A 523 18.54 25.10 -20.08
N LEU A 524 17.22 25.14 -20.24
CA LEU A 524 16.51 24.39 -21.29
C LEU A 524 16.96 24.85 -22.68
N LEU A 525 17.01 26.17 -22.92
CA LEU A 525 17.47 26.73 -24.20
C LEU A 525 18.92 26.31 -24.50
N SER A 526 19.84 26.44 -23.55
CA SER A 526 21.23 26.00 -23.73
C SER A 526 21.34 24.51 -24.06
N ARG A 527 20.51 23.65 -23.44
CA ARG A 527 20.52 22.20 -23.71
C ARG A 527 19.95 21.84 -25.08
N ILE A 528 18.96 22.59 -25.56
CA ILE A 528 18.43 22.45 -26.92
C ILE A 528 19.51 22.85 -27.93
N LEU A 529 20.18 23.99 -27.70
CA LEU A 529 21.26 24.48 -28.53
C LEU A 529 22.44 23.50 -28.59
N ASP A 530 22.88 22.97 -27.44
CA ASP A 530 23.91 21.92 -27.37
C ASP A 530 23.55 20.68 -28.20
N ALA A 531 22.28 20.29 -28.23
CA ALA A 531 21.83 19.15 -29.02
C ALA A 531 21.78 19.45 -30.52
N MET A 532 21.45 20.69 -30.89
CA MET A 532 21.49 21.17 -32.27
C MET A 532 22.92 21.23 -32.80
N ASP A 533 23.87 21.78 -32.03
CA ASP A 533 25.28 21.85 -32.41
C ASP A 533 25.92 20.46 -32.50
N LYS A 534 25.61 19.55 -31.57
CA LYS A 534 26.04 18.15 -31.71
C LYS A 534 25.52 17.52 -33.01
N ARG A 535 24.35 17.92 -33.51
CA ARG A 535 23.81 17.42 -34.79
C ARG A 535 24.57 17.96 -35.99
N SER A 536 24.94 19.25 -35.99
CA SER A 536 25.70 19.88 -37.07
C SER A 536 27.08 19.20 -37.28
N SER A 537 27.60 18.54 -36.24
CA SER A 537 28.88 17.82 -36.25
C SER A 537 28.85 16.38 -36.83
N PHE A 538 27.68 15.76 -37.06
CA PHE A 538 27.61 14.38 -37.59
C PHE A 538 27.75 14.33 -39.12
N SER A 539 28.62 13.45 -39.62
CA SER A 539 28.79 13.21 -41.06
C SER A 539 27.53 12.66 -41.74
N ALA A 540 27.34 12.99 -43.03
CA ALA A 540 26.17 12.63 -43.83
C ALA A 540 25.81 11.11 -43.85
N SER A 541 26.76 10.21 -43.55
CA SER A 541 26.52 8.75 -43.53
C SER A 541 25.76 8.23 -42.30
N VAL A 542 25.50 9.05 -41.28
CA VAL A 542 24.80 8.65 -40.03
C VAL A 542 23.35 9.19 -39.95
N GLN A 543 22.89 9.91 -40.97
CA GLN A 543 21.64 10.69 -40.95
C GLN A 543 20.36 9.87 -40.65
N ALA A 544 20.26 8.61 -41.08
CA ALA A 544 19.07 7.79 -40.83
C ALA A 544 18.93 7.35 -39.36
N THR A 545 20.04 7.02 -38.69
CA THR A 545 20.08 6.73 -37.24
C THR A 545 19.97 8.02 -36.43
N GLY A 546 20.55 9.11 -36.95
CA GLY A 546 20.39 10.47 -36.42
C GLY A 546 18.94 10.95 -36.39
N SER A 547 18.13 10.66 -37.43
CA SER A 547 16.72 11.06 -37.49
C SER A 547 15.88 10.47 -36.35
N LYS A 548 16.03 9.19 -36.01
CA LYS A 548 15.33 8.57 -34.87
C LYS A 548 15.78 9.13 -33.52
N TYR A 549 17.07 9.45 -33.41
CA TYR A 549 17.61 10.11 -32.22
C TYR A 549 16.99 11.51 -32.07
N ILE A 550 16.86 12.28 -33.15
CA ILE A 550 16.27 13.62 -33.17
C ILE A 550 14.79 13.59 -32.76
N ASP A 551 14.00 12.65 -33.27
CA ASP A 551 12.59 12.53 -32.87
C ASP A 551 12.46 12.19 -31.37
N GLN A 552 13.34 11.31 -30.87
CA GLN A 552 13.38 10.98 -29.45
C GLN A 552 13.82 12.18 -28.58
N THR A 553 14.83 12.93 -29.01
CA THR A 553 15.29 14.15 -28.32
C THR A 553 14.23 15.25 -28.38
N ALA A 554 13.51 15.40 -29.48
CA ALA A 554 12.41 16.36 -29.62
C ALA A 554 11.23 16.01 -28.69
N ILE A 555 10.95 14.72 -28.46
CA ILE A 555 9.97 14.27 -27.46
C ILE A 555 10.45 14.65 -26.05
N THR A 556 11.74 14.46 -25.75
CA THR A 556 12.33 14.86 -24.46
C THR A 556 12.24 16.38 -24.26
N PHE A 557 12.60 17.18 -25.26
CA PHE A 557 12.48 18.64 -25.18
C PHE A 557 11.03 19.08 -25.02
N SER A 558 10.10 18.47 -25.76
CA SER A 558 8.67 18.75 -25.59
C SER A 558 8.24 18.53 -24.13
N ALA A 559 8.66 17.43 -23.51
CA ALA A 559 8.34 17.15 -22.10
C ALA A 559 8.96 18.17 -21.12
N GLU A 560 10.17 18.66 -21.42
CA GLU A 560 10.83 19.69 -20.61
C GLU A 560 10.22 21.08 -20.79
N ILE A 561 9.82 21.44 -22.02
CA ILE A 561 9.07 22.66 -22.30
C ILE A 561 7.78 22.66 -21.47
N GLU A 562 7.01 21.55 -21.48
CA GLU A 562 5.80 21.42 -20.63
C GLU A 562 6.11 21.51 -19.14
N ARG A 563 7.31 21.09 -18.70
CA ARG A 563 7.71 21.24 -17.29
C ARG A 563 7.88 22.70 -16.94
N VAL A 564 8.48 23.53 -17.81
CA VAL A 564 8.64 24.97 -17.57
C VAL A 564 7.30 25.70 -17.66
N PHE A 565 6.39 25.31 -18.56
CA PHE A 565 5.00 25.82 -18.56
C PHE A 565 4.31 25.59 -17.21
N ARG A 566 4.45 24.40 -16.63
CA ARG A 566 3.92 24.13 -15.29
C ARG A 566 4.54 25.05 -14.24
N LEU A 567 5.81 25.45 -14.35
CA LEU A 567 6.41 26.40 -13.40
C LEU A 567 5.79 27.80 -13.45
N LEU A 568 5.20 28.20 -14.58
CA LEU A 568 4.41 29.44 -14.72
C LEU A 568 2.99 29.31 -14.16
N ASN A 569 2.72 28.27 -13.39
CA ASN A 569 1.44 27.94 -12.78
C ASN A 569 0.28 27.73 -13.78
N VAL A 570 0.60 27.40 -15.03
CA VAL A 570 -0.38 27.09 -16.06
C VAL A 570 -1.00 25.72 -15.76
N HIS A 571 -2.28 25.73 -15.37
CA HIS A 571 -3.08 24.54 -15.12
C HIS A 571 -3.51 23.89 -16.44
N GLU A 572 -2.56 23.43 -17.25
CA GLU A 572 -2.90 22.51 -18.34
C GLU A 572 -3.18 21.14 -17.73
N GLY A 573 -4.38 20.62 -17.99
CA GLY A 573 -4.90 19.40 -17.38
C GLY A 573 -3.86 18.30 -17.36
N LEU A 574 -3.64 17.70 -16.18
CA LEU A 574 -2.77 16.55 -15.99
C LEU A 574 -3.03 15.55 -17.13
N ARG A 575 -2.02 15.31 -17.98
CA ARG A 575 -1.95 14.06 -18.73
C ARG A 575 -1.76 12.97 -17.69
N VAL A 576 -2.88 12.43 -17.23
CA VAL A 576 -2.93 11.18 -16.48
C VAL A 576 -2.37 10.15 -17.45
N ASP A 577 -1.19 9.59 -17.14
CA ASP A 577 -0.73 8.38 -17.80
C ASP A 577 -1.90 7.39 -17.72
N SER A 578 -2.29 6.83 -18.87
CA SER A 578 -3.45 5.93 -18.99
C SER A 578 -3.52 5.04 -17.76
N ALA A 579 -4.49 5.31 -16.89
CA ALA A 579 -4.63 4.56 -15.66
C ALA A 579 -4.67 3.08 -16.06
N PRO A 580 -3.82 2.21 -15.50
CA PRO A 580 -3.97 0.79 -15.73
C PRO A 580 -5.43 0.46 -15.43
N ALA A 581 -6.07 -0.31 -16.31
CA ALA A 581 -7.45 -0.73 -16.12
C ALA A 581 -7.51 -1.44 -14.76
N PHE A 582 -7.92 -0.71 -13.73
CA PHE A 582 -8.00 -1.23 -12.38
C PHE A 582 -8.93 -2.43 -12.45
N GLU A 583 -8.42 -3.60 -12.06
CA GLU A 583 -9.27 -4.76 -11.89
C GLU A 583 -10.46 -4.34 -11.01
N LYS A 584 -11.67 -4.71 -11.44
CA LYS A 584 -12.88 -4.58 -10.62
C LYS A 584 -12.52 -5.04 -9.20
N SER A 585 -12.85 -4.19 -8.22
CA SER A 585 -12.55 -4.43 -6.81
C SER A 585 -12.86 -5.88 -6.46
N TYR A 586 -11.92 -6.58 -5.81
CA TYR A 586 -12.11 -7.98 -5.36
C TYR A 586 -13.47 -8.19 -4.68
N PHE A 587 -13.98 -7.17 -3.97
CA PHE A 587 -15.29 -7.23 -3.32
C PHE A 587 -16.48 -7.26 -4.29
N ASP A 588 -16.37 -6.66 -5.49
CA ASP A 588 -17.39 -6.80 -6.55
C ASP A 588 -17.42 -8.25 -7.09
N LYS A 589 -16.35 -9.02 -6.87
CA LYS A 589 -16.26 -10.47 -7.18
C LYS A 589 -16.69 -11.35 -5.99
N VAL A 590 -16.75 -10.83 -4.75
CA VAL A 590 -17.32 -11.53 -3.59
C VAL A 590 -18.85 -11.49 -3.71
N GLN A 591 -19.43 -12.49 -4.38
CA GLN A 591 -20.88 -12.56 -4.54
C GLN A 591 -21.55 -13.06 -3.26
N ARG A 592 -22.58 -12.32 -2.82
CA ARG A 592 -23.55 -12.82 -1.84
C ARG A 592 -24.61 -13.60 -2.61
N ILE A 593 -24.72 -14.90 -2.41
CA ILE A 593 -25.90 -15.63 -2.89
C ILE A 593 -27.03 -15.28 -1.93
N GLU A 594 -27.90 -14.35 -2.32
CA GLU A 594 -29.19 -14.19 -1.63
C GLU A 594 -30.00 -15.47 -1.84
N ARG A 595 -29.95 -16.39 -0.87
CA ARG A 595 -30.95 -17.46 -0.83
C ARG A 595 -32.30 -16.82 -0.53
N PRO A 596 -33.37 -17.09 -1.31
CA PRO A 596 -34.69 -16.61 -0.99
C PRO A 596 -35.06 -17.13 0.40
N ARG A 597 -35.48 -16.22 1.28
CA ARG A 597 -36.00 -16.57 2.61
C ARG A 597 -37.07 -17.65 2.42
N ILE A 598 -36.74 -18.89 2.76
CA ILE A 598 -37.76 -19.94 2.95
C ILE A 598 -38.61 -19.42 4.11
N LYS A 599 -39.76 -18.82 3.79
CA LYS A 599 -40.81 -18.58 4.77
C LYS A 599 -41.16 -19.94 5.34
N SER A 600 -40.96 -20.13 6.63
CA SER A 600 -41.61 -21.22 7.35
C SER A 600 -43.11 -20.93 7.33
N SER A 601 -43.80 -21.40 6.30
CA SER A 601 -45.25 -21.49 6.33
C SER A 601 -45.60 -22.66 7.24
N VAL A 602 -45.95 -22.33 8.47
CA VAL A 602 -46.72 -23.21 9.36
C VAL A 602 -47.95 -23.67 8.59
N ALA A 603 -48.06 -24.98 8.38
CA ALA A 603 -49.22 -25.59 7.76
C ALA A 603 -50.45 -25.39 8.67
N ALA A 604 -51.43 -24.66 8.15
CA ALA A 604 -52.82 -24.84 8.52
C ALA A 604 -53.49 -25.53 7.34
N CYS A 605 -53.92 -26.77 7.55
CA CYS A 605 -54.75 -27.52 6.62
C CYS A 605 -56.04 -26.73 6.36
N ASP A 606 -56.41 -26.58 5.09
CA ASP A 606 -57.79 -26.82 4.64
C ASP A 606 -57.80 -26.94 3.11
N GLY A 607 -58.57 -27.92 2.64
CA GLY A 607 -58.46 -28.49 1.30
C GLY A 607 -59.11 -27.68 0.19
N SER A 608 -58.69 -27.99 -1.03
CA SER A 608 -59.55 -28.26 -2.19
C SER A 608 -58.67 -28.63 -3.37
N ALA A 609 -59.04 -29.70 -4.06
CA ALA A 609 -58.50 -30.07 -5.35
C ALA A 609 -58.79 -28.96 -6.38
N ASP A 610 -57.83 -28.68 -7.27
CA ASP A 610 -58.06 -28.80 -8.70
C ASP A 610 -56.75 -28.72 -9.51
N SER A 611 -56.77 -29.47 -10.60
CA SER A 611 -55.73 -29.71 -11.61
C SER A 611 -55.45 -28.53 -12.55
N SER A 612 -54.18 -28.36 -12.96
CA SER A 612 -53.73 -27.97 -14.32
C SER A 612 -52.19 -27.87 -14.32
N GLU A 613 -51.53 -28.81 -14.99
CA GLU A 613 -50.94 -28.68 -16.32
C GLU A 613 -49.57 -27.97 -16.34
N THR A 614 -48.58 -28.81 -16.56
CA THR A 614 -47.15 -28.58 -16.73
C THR A 614 -46.88 -27.82 -18.04
N GLN A 615 -46.12 -26.72 -17.97
CA GLN A 615 -45.37 -26.19 -19.12
C GLN A 615 -43.88 -26.33 -18.80
N THR A 616 -43.28 -27.39 -19.32
CA THR A 616 -41.84 -27.60 -19.39
C THR A 616 -41.30 -26.77 -20.54
N SER A 617 -40.34 -25.88 -20.26
CA SER A 617 -39.64 -25.08 -21.25
C SER A 617 -38.76 -25.95 -22.16
N ASP A 618 -38.78 -25.66 -23.47
CA ASP A 618 -38.00 -26.26 -24.58
C ASP A 618 -36.45 -26.23 -24.44
N GLU A 619 -35.95 -25.91 -23.24
CA GLU A 619 -34.53 -25.85 -22.92
C GLU A 619 -34.07 -27.17 -22.28
N ASP A 620 -34.90 -27.78 -21.42
CA ASP A 620 -34.59 -29.06 -20.76
C ASP A 620 -34.62 -30.25 -21.74
N LEU A 621 -35.44 -30.17 -22.81
CA LEU A 621 -35.50 -31.21 -23.83
C LEU A 621 -34.24 -31.24 -24.71
N ARG A 622 -33.59 -30.08 -24.91
CA ARG A 622 -32.36 -29.97 -25.72
C ARG A 622 -31.13 -30.43 -24.97
N GLU A 623 -31.07 -30.24 -23.65
CA GLU A 623 -29.99 -30.80 -22.83
C GLU A 623 -30.08 -32.32 -22.72
N LEU A 624 -31.28 -32.89 -22.63
CA LEU A 624 -31.46 -34.35 -22.63
C LEU A 624 -31.12 -35.01 -23.97
N GLU A 625 -31.42 -34.37 -25.11
CA GLU A 625 -31.01 -34.89 -26.43
C GLU A 625 -29.49 -34.80 -26.65
N ALA A 626 -28.82 -33.77 -26.11
CA ALA A 626 -27.35 -33.64 -26.20
C ALA A 626 -26.62 -34.68 -25.33
N VAL A 627 -27.17 -35.03 -24.17
CA VAL A 627 -26.60 -36.06 -23.28
C VAL A 627 -26.80 -37.46 -23.88
N GLN A 628 -27.94 -37.72 -24.54
CA GLN A 628 -28.18 -39.00 -25.19
C GLN A 628 -27.29 -39.22 -26.43
N GLN A 629 -27.05 -38.19 -27.23
CA GLN A 629 -26.11 -38.25 -28.36
C GLN A 629 -24.66 -38.49 -27.93
N HIS A 630 -24.27 -38.03 -26.73
CA HIS A 630 -22.93 -38.27 -26.20
C HIS A 630 -22.76 -39.71 -25.68
N LEU A 631 -23.80 -40.27 -25.05
CA LEU A 631 -23.78 -41.66 -24.57
C LEU A 631 -23.80 -42.69 -25.70
N ASP A 632 -24.51 -42.41 -26.79
CA ASP A 632 -24.53 -43.30 -27.97
C ASP A 632 -23.21 -43.27 -28.76
N SER A 633 -22.41 -42.19 -28.63
CA SER A 633 -21.09 -42.07 -29.26
C SER A 633 -19.97 -42.84 -28.53
N GLN A 634 -20.14 -43.13 -27.23
CA GLN A 634 -19.15 -43.89 -26.44
C GLN A 634 -19.45 -45.40 -26.38
N ALA A 635 -20.61 -45.86 -26.86
CA ALA A 635 -20.93 -47.29 -26.96
C ALA A 635 -20.51 -47.93 -28.30
N GLY A 636 -19.87 -47.15 -29.20
CA GLY A 636 -19.43 -47.58 -30.53
C GLY A 636 -17.95 -47.98 -30.67
N GLU A 637 -17.15 -47.87 -29.61
CA GLU A 637 -15.75 -48.32 -29.61
C GLU A 637 -15.61 -49.53 -28.68
N LEU A 638 -15.89 -50.70 -29.27
CA LEU A 638 -15.40 -52.01 -28.86
C LEU A 638 -13.92 -52.18 -29.23
#